data_AF-A0A936TF29-F1
#
_entry.id   AF-A0A936TF29-F1
#
_cell.length_a   1.000
_cell.length_b   1.000
_cell.length_c   1.000
_cell.angle_alpha   90.00
_cell.angle_beta   90.00
_cell.angle_gamma   90.00
#
_symmetry.space_group_name_H-M   'P 1'
#
loop_
_entity.id
_entity.type
_entity.pdbx_description
1 polymer ?
#
loop_
_entity_poly.entity_id
_entity_poly.type
_entity_poly.pdbx_seq_one_letter_code
_entity_poly.pdbx_strand_id
1 'polypeptide(L)'
;MSDAADSTKGGAEDAPPDAAPLPDGSYDVFVIDADQDPKDERTVVIEVTLLDGEHKGEVLALGCPASELVPGGADPIELLGETGVLAVVDGAPRFQLDR
;
A
#
# COMPACT_ATOMS: atom_id res chain seq x y z
N MET A 1 -32.91 -22.51 -26.78
CA MET A 1 -32.34 -22.35 -25.42
C MET A 1 -31.43 -21.14 -25.52
N SER A 2 -31.83 -20.05 -24.87
CA SER A 2 -31.22 -18.74 -24.98
C SER A 2 -30.19 -18.53 -23.89
N ASP A 3 -29.08 -17.88 -24.28
CA ASP A 3 -28.19 -16.99 -23.53
C ASP A 3 -27.96 -17.19 -22.02
N ALA A 4 -26.68 -17.36 -21.64
CA ALA A 4 -26.14 -16.89 -20.36
C ALA A 4 -24.60 -16.76 -20.43
N ALA A 5 -24.17 -15.56 -20.83
CA ALA A 5 -23.07 -14.78 -20.28
C ALA A 5 -21.78 -15.52 -19.82
N ASP A 6 -20.79 -15.41 -20.69
CA ASP A 6 -19.39 -15.18 -20.36
C ASP A 6 -19.25 -14.18 -19.20
N SER A 7 -18.54 -14.58 -18.15
CA SER A 7 -18.05 -13.69 -17.10
C SER A 7 -16.63 -14.09 -16.80
N THR A 8 -15.77 -13.86 -17.78
CA THR A 8 -14.34 -13.65 -17.57
C THR A 8 -14.17 -12.43 -16.66
N LYS A 9 -14.14 -12.66 -15.35
CA LYS A 9 -13.69 -11.68 -14.36
C LYS A 9 -12.22 -11.41 -14.66
N GLY A 10 -11.99 -10.33 -15.40
CA GLY A 10 -10.67 -9.86 -15.82
C GLY A 10 -9.74 -9.76 -14.61
N GLY A 11 -8.53 -10.27 -14.81
CA GLY A 11 -7.49 -10.29 -13.80
C GLY A 11 -7.17 -8.88 -13.33
N ALA A 12 -6.97 -8.73 -12.03
CA ALA A 12 -6.08 -7.70 -11.53
C ALA A 12 -4.71 -8.05 -12.13
N GLU A 13 -4.33 -7.28 -13.16
CA GLU A 13 -3.01 -7.36 -13.76
C GLU A 13 -1.96 -7.25 -12.65
N ASP A 14 -1.01 -8.17 -12.71
CA ASP A 14 0.19 -8.29 -11.91
C ASP A 14 1.12 -7.11 -12.24
N ALA A 15 0.64 -5.89 -11.99
CA ALA A 15 1.48 -4.73 -12.01
C ALA A 15 2.48 -4.92 -10.85
N PRO A 16 3.80 -4.88 -11.10
CA PRO A 16 4.73 -4.64 -10.00
C PRO A 16 4.27 -3.36 -9.28
N PRO A 17 4.61 -3.13 -8.00
CA PRO A 17 4.42 -1.83 -7.39
C PRO A 17 5.34 -0.81 -8.10
N ASP A 18 4.97 -0.45 -9.32
CA ASP A 18 5.59 0.56 -10.15
C ASP A 18 5.42 1.87 -9.39
N ALA A 19 6.57 2.54 -9.20
CA ALA A 19 6.77 3.88 -8.65
C ALA A 19 5.47 4.58 -8.23
N ALA A 20 5.35 4.89 -6.93
CA ALA A 20 4.34 5.85 -6.51
C ALA A 20 4.40 7.05 -7.48
N PRO A 21 3.30 7.48 -8.10
CA PRO A 21 3.28 8.59 -9.06
C PRO A 21 3.51 9.95 -8.38
N LEU A 22 4.22 9.94 -7.25
CA LEU A 22 4.59 11.07 -6.45
C LEU A 22 6.00 11.52 -6.84
N PRO A 23 6.23 12.85 -6.91
CA PRO A 23 7.57 13.40 -6.95
C PRO A 23 8.42 12.94 -5.76
N ASP A 24 9.74 13.06 -5.89
CA ASP A 24 10.63 12.89 -4.75
C ASP A 24 10.28 13.88 -3.63
N GLY A 25 10.21 13.39 -2.41
CA GLY A 25 9.68 14.15 -1.29
C GLY A 25 9.42 13.33 -0.05
N SER A 26 8.85 14.00 0.95
CA SER A 26 8.40 13.41 2.21
C SER A 26 6.94 13.79 2.40
N TYR A 27 6.12 12.82 2.76
CA TYR A 27 4.68 13.01 2.86
C TYR A 27 4.16 12.39 4.16
N ASP A 28 3.33 13.14 4.88
CA ASP A 28 2.61 12.61 6.03
C ASP A 28 1.44 11.75 5.53
N VAL A 29 1.33 10.54 6.05
CA VAL A 29 0.32 9.57 5.63
C VAL A 29 -0.43 8.92 6.80
N PHE A 30 -1.59 8.36 6.48
CA PHE A 30 -2.43 7.59 7.40
C PHE A 30 -2.81 6.27 6.75
N VAL A 31 -2.65 5.16 7.48
CA VAL A 31 -2.96 3.81 7.01
C VAL A 31 -4.47 3.57 7.06
N ILE A 32 -5.06 3.28 5.90
CA ILE A 32 -6.51 3.01 5.76
C ILE A 32 -6.81 1.54 5.49
N ASP A 33 -5.84 0.78 4.97
CA ASP A 33 -5.94 -0.66 4.78
C ASP A 33 -4.58 -1.31 4.98
N ALA A 34 -4.58 -2.58 5.41
CA ALA A 34 -3.36 -3.36 5.61
C ALA A 34 -3.66 -4.86 5.56
N ASP A 35 -3.03 -5.53 4.61
CA ASP A 35 -3.20 -6.96 4.38
C ASP A 35 -1.87 -7.65 4.13
N GLN A 36 -1.80 -8.93 4.46
CA GLN A 36 -0.67 -9.78 4.07
C GLN A 36 -0.72 -10.04 2.56
N ASP A 37 0.40 -9.89 1.86
CA ASP A 37 0.47 -10.23 0.43
C ASP A 37 0.19 -11.74 0.24
N PRO A 38 -0.84 -12.13 -0.55
CA PRO A 38 -1.20 -13.53 -0.76
C PRO A 38 -0.14 -14.34 -1.53
N LYS A 39 0.81 -13.67 -2.19
CA LYS A 39 1.93 -14.27 -2.92
C LYS A 39 3.24 -14.26 -2.13
N ASP A 40 3.37 -13.41 -1.11
CA ASP A 40 4.57 -13.28 -0.28
C ASP A 40 4.28 -12.95 1.20
N GLU A 41 4.37 -13.96 2.07
CA GLU A 41 4.19 -13.81 3.52
C GLU A 41 5.21 -12.87 4.20
N ARG A 42 6.25 -12.42 3.49
CA ARG A 42 7.23 -11.46 4.01
C ARG A 42 6.88 -10.02 3.65
N THR A 43 5.80 -9.80 2.92
CA THR A 43 5.37 -8.49 2.42
C THR A 43 3.97 -8.19 2.91
N VAL A 44 3.82 -7.05 3.58
CA VAL A 44 2.50 -6.47 3.90
C VAL A 44 2.19 -5.41 2.85
N VAL A 45 1.00 -5.47 2.28
CA VAL A 45 0.46 -4.43 1.40
C VAL A 45 -0.36 -3.50 2.27
N ILE A 46 0.03 -2.23 2.32
CA ILE A 46 -0.73 -1.19 3.00
C ILE A 46 -1.35 -0.24 1.98
N GLU A 47 -2.54 0.26 2.26
CA GLU A 47 -3.07 1.44 1.61
C GLU A 47 -2.94 2.63 2.54
N VAL A 48 -2.35 3.71 2.02
CA VAL A 48 -2.13 4.95 2.77
C VAL A 48 -2.76 6.12 2.06
N THR A 49 -3.28 7.09 2.83
CA THR A 49 -3.74 8.37 2.31
C THR A 49 -2.81 9.50 2.68
N LEU A 50 -2.53 10.41 1.74
CA LEU A 50 -1.68 11.58 1.95
C LEU A 50 -2.45 12.68 2.70
N LEU A 51 -1.86 13.22 3.77
CA LEU A 51 -2.55 14.10 4.71
C LEU A 51 -2.45 15.60 4.37
N ASP A 52 -1.45 15.97 3.57
CA ASP A 52 -1.14 17.35 3.22
C ASP A 52 -0.58 17.50 1.80
N GLY A 53 -0.13 18.72 1.47
CA GLY A 53 0.45 19.03 0.17
C GLY A 53 -0.54 19.04 -1.00
N GLU A 54 0.02 19.07 -2.22
CA GLU A 54 -0.73 19.08 -3.48
C GLU A 54 -1.48 17.76 -3.72
N HIS A 55 -0.96 16.66 -3.18
CA HIS A 55 -1.48 15.30 -3.34
C HIS A 55 -2.42 14.86 -2.21
N LYS A 56 -2.88 15.80 -1.37
CA LYS A 56 -3.72 15.50 -0.22
C LYS A 56 -4.96 14.69 -0.61
N GLY A 57 -5.20 13.60 0.11
CA GLY A 57 -6.34 12.72 -0.07
C GLY A 57 -6.18 11.68 -1.18
N GLU A 58 -5.07 11.69 -1.93
CA GLU A 58 -4.73 10.55 -2.79
C GLU A 58 -4.45 9.31 -1.94
N VAL A 59 -4.73 8.13 -2.50
CA VAL A 59 -4.53 6.83 -1.86
C VAL A 59 -3.52 6.03 -2.66
N LEU A 60 -2.55 5.45 -1.96
CA LEU A 60 -1.47 4.67 -2.55
C LEU A 60 -1.35 3.31 -1.88
N ALA A 61 -1.21 2.26 -2.69
CA ALA A 61 -0.87 0.92 -2.22
C ALA A 61 0.64 0.72 -2.22
N LEU A 62 1.20 0.22 -1.12
CA LEU A 62 2.64 0.05 -0.92
C LEU A 62 2.94 -1.36 -0.41
N GLY A 63 3.84 -2.07 -1.09
CA GLY A 63 4.44 -3.31 -0.58
C GLY A 63 5.58 -2.99 0.38
N CYS A 64 5.45 -3.41 1.64
CA CYS A 64 6.43 -3.16 2.69
C CYS A 64 6.91 -4.47 3.32
N PRO A 65 8.19 -4.58 3.73
CA PRO A 65 8.65 -5.74 4.47
C PRO A 65 7.89 -5.92 5.78
N ALA A 66 7.27 -7.08 5.97
CA ALA A 66 6.48 -7.41 7.16
C ALA A 66 7.32 -7.28 8.45
N SER A 67 8.61 -7.65 8.40
CA SER A 67 9.53 -7.52 9.54
C SER A 67 9.75 -6.07 9.98
N GLU A 68 9.53 -5.10 9.10
CA GLU A 68 9.68 -3.67 9.40
C GLU A 68 8.39 -3.11 9.98
N LEU A 69 7.22 -3.47 9.45
CA LEU A 69 5.94 -2.93 9.91
C LEU A 69 5.40 -3.64 11.17
N VAL A 70 5.30 -4.96 11.12
CA VAL A 70 4.67 -5.82 12.15
C VAL A 70 5.70 -6.77 12.78
N PRO A 71 6.60 -6.26 13.65
CA PRO A 71 7.66 -7.07 14.23
C PRO A 71 7.07 -8.24 15.05
N GLY A 72 7.62 -9.43 14.83
CA GLY A 72 7.15 -10.65 15.50
C GLY A 72 5.95 -11.33 14.83
N GLY A 73 5.53 -10.88 13.65
CA GLY A 73 4.42 -11.47 12.90
C GLY A 73 3.07 -11.08 13.49
N ALA A 74 2.95 -9.85 13.99
CA ALA A 74 1.67 -9.27 14.38
C ALA A 74 0.74 -9.16 13.17
N ASP A 75 -0.57 -9.10 13.44
CA ASP A 75 -1.59 -9.04 12.40
C ASP A 75 -1.52 -7.67 11.69
N PRO A 76 -1.40 -7.61 10.35
CA PRO A 76 -1.42 -6.35 9.59
C PRO A 76 -2.57 -5.42 9.94
N ILE A 77 -3.72 -5.96 10.37
CA ILE A 77 -4.88 -5.15 10.78
C ILE A 77 -4.57 -4.18 11.93
N GLU A 78 -3.53 -4.45 12.73
CA GLU A 78 -3.08 -3.55 13.80
C GLU A 78 -2.48 -2.25 13.28
N LEU A 79 -2.12 -2.17 11.99
CA LEU A 79 -1.63 -0.95 11.34
C LEU A 79 -2.75 0.03 11.01
N LEU A 80 -4.01 -0.40 11.02
CA LEU A 80 -5.14 0.47 10.69
C LEU A 80 -5.22 1.64 11.66
N GLY A 81 -5.21 2.85 11.10
CA GLY A 81 -5.28 4.07 11.89
C GLY A 81 -3.93 4.63 12.32
N GLU A 82 -2.83 3.92 12.05
CA GLU A 82 -1.49 4.41 12.35
C GLU A 82 -1.06 5.49 11.34
N THR A 83 -0.25 6.43 11.82
CA THR A 83 0.36 7.47 10.99
C THR A 83 1.82 7.16 10.70
N GLY A 84 2.34 7.76 9.63
CA GLY A 84 3.75 7.66 9.31
C GLY A 84 4.16 8.62 8.21
N VAL A 85 5.40 8.45 7.77
CA VAL A 85 6.02 9.21 6.70
C VAL A 85 6.27 8.30 5.50
N LEU A 86 5.81 8.74 4.34
CA LEU A 86 6.19 8.19 3.05
C LEU A 86 7.31 9.04 2.45
N ALA A 87 8.51 8.48 2.31
CA ALA A 87 9.63 9.11 1.61
C ALA A 87 9.75 8.54 0.20
N VAL A 88 9.82 9.43 -0.80
CA VAL A 88 10.08 9.06 -2.20
C VAL A 88 11.45 9.61 -2.57
N VAL A 89 12.37 8.71 -2.95
CA VAL A 89 13.74 9.06 -3.34
C VAL A 89 14.08 8.35 -4.64
N ASP A 90 14.49 9.09 -5.66
CA ASP A 90 14.72 8.57 -7.01
C ASP A 90 13.51 7.80 -7.56
N GLY A 91 12.30 8.27 -7.24
CA GLY A 91 11.02 7.64 -7.60
C GLY A 91 10.67 6.37 -6.82
N ALA A 92 11.48 5.98 -5.81
CA ALA A 92 11.24 4.80 -5.01
C ALA A 92 10.58 5.15 -3.66
N PRO A 93 9.31 4.72 -3.41
CA PRO A 93 8.62 4.97 -2.15
C PRO A 93 9.15 4.08 -1.01
N ARG A 94 9.25 4.65 0.20
CA ARG A 94 9.56 3.95 1.44
C ARG A 94 8.69 4.51 2.56
N PHE A 95 7.95 3.64 3.23
CA PHE A 95 7.07 4.01 4.33
C PHE A 95 7.73 3.73 5.69
N GLN A 96 7.54 4.64 6.65
CA GLN A 96 7.98 4.49 8.02
C GLN A 96 6.88 4.95 8.98
N LEU A 97 6.53 4.11 9.95
CA LEU A 97 5.56 4.42 11.00
C LEU A 97 6.11 5.41 12.03
N ASP A 98 5.22 6.26 12.56
CA ASP A 98 5.47 7.14 13.70
C ASP A 98 5.39 6.33 15.00
N ARG A 99 6.52 5.92 15.57
CA ARG A 99 6.56 5.12 16.81
C ARG A 99 7.40 5.78 17.90
#